data_AF-A0A5N3WB29-F1
#
_entry.id   AF-A0A5N3WB29-F1
#
_cell.length_a   1.000
_cell.length_b   1.000
_cell.length_c   1.000
_cell.angle_alpha   90.00
_cell.angle_beta   90.00
_cell.angle_gamma   90.00
#
_symmetry.space_group_name_H-M   'P 1'
#
loop_
_entity.id
_entity.type
_entity.pdbx_description
1 polymer ?
#
loop_
_entity_poly.entity_id
_entity_poly.type
_entity_poly.pdbx_seq_one_letter_code
_entity_poly.pdbx_strand_id
1 'polypeptide(L)'
;MLGVLGLWALLPTAVQAPPSRRTCVFFEAPGVRGSTQNLGKLLDAGPGPPRVIHCLYSRCCFGIWNLTQDQAQVEMQGCRDSDEPGCESPRCDPSPRAQPRPSSTLFTCSCGADFCNANYSHLPPLGSPGTPGSKGPQAIPGESVWIALLLLGLLLLLLLLSSGILALLQRKACRVQGGPEPEPEPEPEPGRDWSAELPELPELRFSQVIREGGHAVVWAGQLQGKLVAVKAFPLRAVAQFQAERALYELPGLQHDHIVRFITASRGSPGPPPCGPLLVLELHPKGSLCHYLTQHTSDWGSSLRMALSLAQGLAFLHEERWQDGQYKPGIAHRDLSSQNVLIRDDGSCAIGDLGLALVLPGLAQPPTWAPTQPRGPAAIMEAGTQRYMAPELLDKTLDLQDWGTALRRADVYSLALLLWEIMSRCPDLRPDSRPPPFQLAYEAELGSAPTTCELWALAVEERRRPHVPSTWCCFTTDPGVLRELLEDCWDADPEARLTAECVQRRLAALACPEEAHPSPEGCTVSLILPSAILPRRLQLSACQVTVQQGPFPRNSQPTWTTPPV
;
A
#
# COMPACT_ATOMS: atom_id res chain seq x y z
N MET A 1 -7.83 49.67 53.24
CA MET A 1 -7.45 50.34 51.98
C MET A 1 -7.31 49.26 50.92
N LEU A 2 -8.38 48.87 50.23
CA LEU A 2 -8.89 49.38 48.95
C LEU A 2 -7.90 49.23 47.76
N GLY A 3 -8.30 48.37 46.80
CA GLY A 3 -7.87 48.33 45.40
C GLY A 3 -6.90 47.19 45.06
N VAL A 4 -7.07 46.34 44.04
CA VAL A 4 -8.00 46.28 42.91
C VAL A 4 -8.11 44.80 42.44
N LEU A 5 -9.32 44.38 42.08
CA LEU A 5 -9.68 43.09 41.49
C LEU A 5 -9.24 43.01 40.00
N GLY A 6 -8.74 41.85 39.59
CA GLY A 6 -8.54 41.51 38.18
C GLY A 6 -8.71 40.00 37.96
N LEU A 7 -9.94 39.57 37.70
CA LEU A 7 -10.27 38.23 37.20
C LEU A 7 -9.63 38.01 35.83
N TRP A 8 -8.75 37.02 35.70
CA TRP A 8 -8.42 36.40 34.41
C TRP A 8 -9.37 35.23 34.18
N ALA A 9 -10.49 35.50 33.52
CA ALA A 9 -11.29 34.47 32.87
C ALA A 9 -10.53 34.03 31.61
N LEU A 10 -10.18 32.75 31.55
CA LEU A 10 -9.66 32.10 30.34
C LEU A 10 -10.74 32.15 29.26
N LEU A 11 -10.48 32.94 28.22
CA LEU A 11 -11.22 32.95 26.97
C LEU A 11 -11.01 31.59 26.25
N PRO A 12 -12.06 30.99 25.66
CA PRO A 12 -11.88 29.85 24.78
C PRO A 12 -11.04 30.26 23.56
N THR A 13 -10.08 29.40 23.23
CA THR A 13 -9.25 29.48 22.03
C THR A 13 -10.11 29.74 20.79
N ALA A 14 -9.65 30.72 20.01
CA ALA A 14 -10.31 31.26 18.85
C ALA A 14 -10.92 30.19 17.92
N VAL A 15 -12.23 30.30 17.72
CA VAL A 15 -12.88 29.89 16.49
C VAL A 15 -12.08 30.51 15.34
N GLN A 16 -11.40 29.70 14.53
CA GLN A 16 -10.83 30.17 13.27
C GLN A 16 -11.94 30.88 12.50
N ALA A 17 -11.76 32.17 12.27
CA ALA A 17 -12.63 32.91 11.36
C ALA A 17 -12.64 32.16 10.03
N PRO A 18 -13.81 31.91 9.41
CA PRO A 18 -13.86 31.24 8.12
C PRO A 18 -12.97 32.01 7.14
N PRO A 19 -12.19 31.31 6.29
CA PRO A 19 -11.37 31.99 5.29
C PRO A 19 -12.28 32.93 4.50
N SER A 20 -11.81 34.16 4.26
CA SER A 20 -12.52 35.16 3.45
C SER A 20 -13.03 34.48 2.18
N ARG A 21 -14.35 34.31 2.08
CA ARG A 21 -14.96 33.44 1.07
C ARG A 21 -14.79 34.08 -0.30
N ARG A 22 -14.30 33.32 -1.29
CA ARG A 22 -14.02 33.81 -2.66
C ARG A 22 -15.06 33.35 -3.65
N THR A 23 -15.31 34.18 -4.65
CA THR A 23 -16.26 33.88 -5.73
C THR A 23 -15.51 33.77 -7.05
N CYS A 24 -15.61 32.62 -7.71
CA CYS A 24 -14.91 32.31 -8.95
C CYS A 24 -15.90 32.03 -10.09
N VAL A 25 -15.45 32.17 -11.33
CA VAL A 25 -16.19 31.65 -12.49
C VAL A 25 -16.12 30.12 -12.47
N PHE A 26 -17.25 29.49 -12.75
CA PHE A 26 -17.37 28.05 -12.89
C PHE A 26 -17.75 27.68 -14.31
N PHE A 27 -17.02 26.74 -14.90
CA PHE A 27 -17.31 26.17 -16.21
C PHE A 27 -16.66 24.80 -16.32
N GLU A 28 -17.36 23.83 -16.90
CA GLU A 28 -16.84 22.51 -17.24
C GLU A 28 -17.27 22.17 -18.67
N ALA A 29 -16.30 21.88 -19.55
CA ALA A 29 -16.59 21.50 -20.92
C ALA A 29 -17.28 20.12 -20.99
N PRO A 30 -18.18 19.89 -21.97
CA PRO A 30 -18.85 18.59 -22.14
C PRO A 30 -17.83 17.47 -22.39
N GLY A 31 -17.67 16.56 -21.43
CA GLY A 31 -16.73 15.44 -21.51
C GLY A 31 -15.58 15.47 -20.51
N VAL A 32 -15.39 16.59 -19.79
CA VAL A 32 -14.41 16.68 -18.71
C VAL A 32 -15.09 16.40 -17.37
N ARG A 33 -14.74 15.31 -16.69
CA ARG A 33 -15.17 15.02 -15.31
C ARG A 33 -14.05 15.38 -14.34
N GLY A 34 -14.05 16.61 -13.83
CA GLY A 34 -13.20 17.04 -12.71
C GLY A 34 -14.10 17.56 -11.60
N SER A 35 -13.99 17.00 -10.40
CA SER A 35 -14.92 17.18 -9.27
C SER A 35 -14.84 18.58 -8.59
N THR A 36 -14.77 19.67 -9.36
CA THR A 36 -14.59 21.02 -8.77
C THR A 36 -15.89 21.61 -8.23
N GLN A 37 -17.04 21.08 -8.66
CA GLN A 37 -18.36 21.40 -8.09
C GLN A 37 -18.44 21.14 -6.57
N ASN A 38 -17.72 20.13 -6.08
CA ASN A 38 -17.72 19.76 -4.66
C ASN A 38 -16.81 20.67 -3.79
N LEU A 39 -15.99 21.52 -4.43
CA LEU A 39 -15.04 22.41 -3.74
C LEU A 39 -15.66 23.78 -3.38
N GLY A 40 -16.92 24.01 -3.76
CA GLY A 40 -17.63 25.25 -3.50
C GLY A 40 -19.15 25.12 -3.63
N LYS A 41 -19.86 26.22 -3.37
CA LYS A 41 -21.32 26.32 -3.57
C LYS A 41 -21.63 27.08 -4.86
N LEU A 42 -22.34 26.47 -5.80
CA LEU A 42 -22.77 27.12 -7.04
C LEU A 42 -23.85 28.19 -6.76
N LEU A 43 -23.69 29.38 -7.33
CA LEU A 43 -24.52 30.56 -6.99
C LEU A 43 -25.52 31.01 -8.08
N ASP A 44 -25.59 30.31 -9.22
CA ASP A 44 -26.61 30.57 -10.26
C ASP A 44 -27.30 29.26 -10.67
N ALA A 45 -28.51 29.01 -10.16
CA ALA A 45 -29.35 27.86 -10.51
C ALA A 45 -30.53 28.28 -11.43
N GLY A 46 -30.27 29.15 -12.40
CA GLY A 46 -31.21 29.42 -13.50
C GLY A 46 -31.21 28.26 -14.52
N PRO A 47 -32.11 28.26 -15.51
CA PRO A 47 -32.08 27.29 -16.61
C PRO A 47 -30.87 27.56 -17.52
N GLY A 48 -29.71 27.02 -17.15
CA GLY A 48 -28.43 27.12 -17.84
C GLY A 48 -27.30 26.54 -16.98
N PRO A 49 -26.11 26.24 -17.55
CA PRO A 49 -24.98 25.79 -16.76
C PRO A 49 -24.59 26.86 -15.73
N PRO A 50 -24.34 26.49 -14.46
CA PRO A 50 -24.00 27.45 -13.42
C PRO A 50 -22.69 28.17 -13.80
N ARG A 51 -22.63 29.48 -13.60
CA ARG A 51 -21.49 30.31 -14.03
C ARG A 51 -20.59 30.76 -12.90
N VAL A 52 -21.04 30.57 -11.66
CA VAL A 52 -20.42 31.14 -10.47
C VAL A 52 -20.36 30.08 -9.39
N ILE A 53 -19.19 29.92 -8.78
CA ILE A 53 -18.94 29.05 -7.64
C ILE A 53 -18.32 29.86 -6.49
N HIS A 54 -18.80 29.60 -5.28
CA HIS A 54 -18.30 30.20 -4.06
C HIS A 54 -17.41 29.18 -3.34
N CYS A 55 -16.11 29.42 -3.28
CA CYS A 55 -15.13 28.45 -2.77
C CYS A 55 -15.23 28.30 -1.26
N LEU A 56 -15.30 27.05 -0.79
CA LEU A 56 -15.48 26.73 0.63
C LEU A 56 -14.14 26.42 1.33
N TYR A 57 -13.16 25.90 0.59
CA TYR A 57 -11.94 25.33 1.15
C TYR A 57 -10.66 26.10 0.80
N SER A 58 -10.65 26.85 -0.31
CA SER A 58 -9.50 27.64 -0.77
C SER A 58 -9.88 29.08 -1.08
N ARG A 59 -8.88 29.96 -1.12
CA ARG A 59 -9.02 31.34 -1.61
C ARG A 59 -8.61 31.46 -3.08
N CYS A 60 -8.53 30.33 -3.78
CA CYS A 60 -7.95 30.25 -5.11
C CYS A 60 -8.98 29.91 -6.19
N CYS A 61 -9.06 30.77 -7.20
CA CYS A 61 -9.68 30.42 -8.46
C CYS A 61 -8.64 29.77 -9.37
N PHE A 62 -9.07 28.81 -10.20
CA PHE A 62 -8.25 28.26 -11.27
C PHE A 62 -8.97 28.36 -12.62
N GLY A 63 -8.19 28.24 -13.69
CA GLY A 63 -8.73 27.99 -15.03
C GLY A 63 -7.76 27.20 -15.90
N ILE A 64 -8.33 26.44 -16.82
CA ILE A 64 -7.65 25.62 -17.82
C ILE A 64 -8.22 25.97 -19.19
N TRP A 65 -7.34 26.30 -20.12
CA TRP A 65 -7.69 26.64 -21.50
C TRP A 65 -6.93 25.75 -22.47
N ASN A 66 -7.59 25.39 -23.55
CA ASN A 66 -7.02 24.70 -24.69
C ASN A 66 -6.87 25.69 -25.84
N LEU A 67 -5.64 25.93 -26.27
CA LEU A 67 -5.35 26.81 -27.39
C LEU A 67 -5.24 26.00 -28.68
N THR A 68 -6.18 26.23 -29.60
CA THR A 68 -6.20 25.66 -30.96
C THR A 68 -6.34 26.79 -31.98
N GLN A 69 -5.43 26.88 -32.96
CA GLN A 69 -5.53 27.85 -34.08
C GLN A 69 -5.84 29.30 -33.62
N ASP A 70 -5.09 29.82 -32.64
CA ASP A 70 -5.24 31.16 -32.03
C ASP A 70 -6.56 31.43 -31.28
N GLN A 71 -7.42 30.41 -31.10
CA GLN A 71 -8.61 30.51 -30.28
C GLN A 71 -8.45 29.74 -28.96
N ALA A 72 -8.62 30.45 -27.85
CA ALA A 72 -8.65 29.87 -26.52
C ALA A 72 -10.04 29.30 -26.23
N GLN A 73 -10.13 27.99 -26.03
CA GLN A 73 -11.34 27.35 -25.54
C GLN A 73 -11.18 27.05 -24.05
N VAL A 74 -12.15 27.46 -23.24
CA VAL A 74 -12.18 27.12 -21.82
C VAL A 74 -12.50 25.63 -21.71
N GLU A 75 -11.64 24.87 -21.03
CA GLU A 75 -11.89 23.46 -20.71
C GLU A 75 -12.53 23.35 -19.32
N MET A 76 -12.01 24.13 -18.36
CA MET A 76 -12.46 24.06 -16.98
C MET A 76 -12.11 25.33 -16.18
N GLN A 77 -13.01 25.79 -15.33
CA GLN A 77 -12.82 26.90 -14.37
C GLN A 77 -13.52 26.57 -13.05
N GLY A 78 -12.92 26.92 -11.92
CA GLY A 78 -13.55 26.68 -10.62
C GLY A 78 -12.64 27.00 -9.42
N CYS A 79 -12.91 26.32 -8.30
CA CYS A 79 -12.14 26.43 -7.07
C CYS A 79 -10.99 25.42 -7.02
N ARG A 80 -9.86 25.82 -6.45
CA ARG A 80 -8.77 24.89 -6.11
C ARG A 80 -9.06 24.14 -4.82
N ASP A 81 -8.47 22.97 -4.64
CA ASP A 81 -8.53 22.14 -3.43
C ASP A 81 -7.63 22.66 -2.29
N SER A 82 -6.51 23.31 -2.60
CA SER A 82 -5.61 23.97 -1.66
C SER A 82 -5.08 25.33 -2.18
N ASP A 83 -4.54 26.16 -1.28
CA ASP A 83 -3.84 27.41 -1.61
C ASP A 83 -2.38 27.09 -2.04
N GLU A 84 -2.17 26.61 -3.27
CA GLU A 84 -0.84 26.34 -3.89
C GLU A 84 0.00 27.60 -4.17
N PRO A 85 1.34 27.50 -4.37
CA PRO A 85 2.18 28.60 -4.83
C PRO A 85 1.67 29.19 -6.16
N GLY A 86 1.42 30.51 -6.20
CA GLY A 86 0.84 31.22 -7.35
C GLY A 86 -0.58 31.77 -7.10
N CYS A 87 -1.24 31.36 -6.02
CA CYS A 87 -2.56 31.87 -5.64
C CYS A 87 -2.57 33.36 -5.20
N GLU A 88 -1.40 33.92 -4.91
CA GLU A 88 -1.25 35.30 -4.43
C GLU A 88 -1.46 36.34 -5.53
N SER A 89 -1.43 35.93 -6.81
CA SER A 89 -1.65 36.86 -7.92
C SER A 89 -3.11 37.31 -8.00
N PRO A 90 -3.40 38.63 -8.11
CA PRO A 90 -4.76 39.11 -8.30
C PRO A 90 -5.31 38.82 -9.71
N ARG A 91 -4.45 38.37 -10.65
CA ARG A 91 -4.81 38.09 -12.04
C ARG A 91 -4.44 36.66 -12.40
N CYS A 92 -5.23 36.09 -13.31
CA CYS A 92 -4.94 34.81 -13.91
C CYS A 92 -3.92 34.98 -15.05
N ASP A 93 -2.66 34.63 -14.78
CA ASP A 93 -1.58 34.63 -15.77
C ASP A 93 -1.36 33.18 -16.27
N PRO A 94 -1.78 32.83 -17.50
CA PRO A 94 -1.75 31.44 -17.97
C PRO A 94 -0.34 30.96 -18.30
N SER A 95 0.05 29.78 -17.81
CA SER A 95 1.31 29.11 -18.16
C SER A 95 1.07 27.78 -18.89
N PRO A 96 1.91 27.40 -19.89
CA PRO A 96 1.75 26.15 -20.63
C PRO A 96 2.13 24.95 -19.76
N ARG A 97 1.38 23.84 -19.85
CA ARG A 97 1.76 22.58 -19.19
C ARG A 97 2.96 21.92 -19.89
N ALA A 98 3.83 21.29 -19.10
CA ALA A 98 5.11 20.69 -19.53
C ALA A 98 5.04 19.55 -20.57
N GLN A 99 3.84 19.14 -21.03
CA GLN A 99 3.65 18.10 -22.05
C GLN A 99 2.81 18.64 -23.22
N PRO A 100 3.43 19.32 -24.20
CA PRO A 100 2.73 19.79 -25.39
C PRO A 100 2.31 18.61 -26.28
N ARG A 101 1.04 18.58 -26.70
CA ARG A 101 0.56 17.73 -27.80
C ARG A 101 0.81 18.45 -29.12
N PRO A 102 1.02 17.74 -30.25
CA PRO A 102 1.40 18.37 -31.52
C PRO A 102 0.34 19.30 -32.14
N SER A 103 -0.92 19.29 -31.68
CA SER A 103 -2.02 20.08 -32.24
C SER A 103 -2.78 20.96 -31.23
N SER A 104 -2.42 20.92 -29.94
CA SER A 104 -3.06 21.72 -28.88
C SER A 104 -2.14 21.95 -27.68
N THR A 105 -2.19 23.16 -27.12
CA THR A 105 -1.44 23.51 -25.90
C THR A 105 -2.41 23.85 -24.78
N LEU A 106 -2.29 23.16 -23.65
CA LEU A 106 -3.07 23.45 -22.45
C LEU A 106 -2.37 24.51 -21.60
N PHE A 107 -3.09 25.57 -21.29
CA PHE A 107 -2.69 26.63 -20.37
C PHE A 107 -3.44 26.53 -19.07
N THR A 108 -2.77 26.80 -17.95
CA THR A 108 -3.35 26.80 -16.61
C THR A 108 -2.96 28.06 -15.84
N CYS A 109 -3.84 28.54 -14.96
CA CYS A 109 -3.53 29.61 -14.02
C CYS A 109 -4.17 29.35 -12.65
N SER A 110 -3.66 30.06 -11.65
CA SER A 110 -4.23 30.17 -10.29
C SER A 110 -4.20 31.64 -9.87
N CYS A 111 -5.24 32.14 -9.20
CA CYS A 111 -5.34 33.54 -8.79
C CYS A 111 -6.26 33.75 -7.58
N GLY A 112 -6.09 34.88 -6.87
CA GLY A 112 -6.65 35.10 -5.53
C GLY A 112 -7.66 36.24 -5.36
N ALA A 113 -8.18 36.81 -6.46
CA ALA A 113 -9.22 37.85 -6.44
C ALA A 113 -10.59 37.33 -6.94
N ASP A 114 -11.70 37.96 -6.53
CA ASP A 114 -13.04 37.54 -6.98
C ASP A 114 -13.15 37.65 -8.51
N PHE A 115 -13.63 36.57 -9.13
CA PHE A 115 -13.75 36.40 -10.58
C PHE A 115 -12.44 36.57 -11.35
N CYS A 116 -11.27 36.42 -10.72
CA CYS A 116 -9.97 36.61 -11.38
C CYS A 116 -9.72 35.63 -12.52
N ASN A 117 -10.37 34.45 -12.50
CA ASN A 117 -10.31 33.47 -13.57
C ASN A 117 -11.22 33.81 -14.77
N ALA A 118 -12.00 34.89 -14.72
CA ALA A 118 -12.86 35.35 -15.81
C ALA A 118 -12.08 36.05 -16.93
N ASN A 119 -11.05 36.81 -16.57
CA ASN A 119 -10.31 37.68 -17.49
C ASN A 119 -8.85 37.19 -17.61
N TYR A 120 -8.60 36.32 -18.59
CA TYR A 120 -7.27 35.82 -18.90
C TYR A 120 -6.54 36.87 -19.76
N SER A 121 -5.53 37.50 -19.18
CA SER A 121 -4.77 38.55 -19.86
C SER A 121 -3.66 37.90 -20.69
N HIS A 122 -3.70 38.08 -22.01
CA HIS A 122 -2.63 37.71 -22.96
C HIS A 122 -2.28 36.22 -23.08
N LEU A 123 -2.99 35.49 -23.94
CA LEU A 123 -2.38 34.32 -24.57
C LEU A 123 -1.36 34.84 -25.60
N PRO A 124 -0.08 34.41 -25.55
CA PRO A 124 0.90 34.84 -26.52
C PRO A 124 0.48 34.32 -27.92
N PRO A 125 0.49 35.15 -28.97
CA PRO A 125 0.27 34.68 -30.33
C PRO A 125 1.34 33.65 -30.71
N LEU A 126 0.97 32.63 -31.49
CA LEU A 126 1.87 31.56 -31.88
C LEU A 126 2.97 32.10 -32.80
N GLY A 127 4.15 32.34 -32.23
CA GLY A 127 5.41 32.52 -32.97
C GLY A 127 6.07 33.88 -32.82
N SER A 128 7.24 33.87 -32.20
CA SER A 128 8.36 34.77 -32.51
C SER A 128 9.66 34.10 -32.06
N PRO A 129 10.44 33.51 -32.97
CA PRO A 129 11.85 33.27 -32.73
C PRO A 129 12.54 34.64 -32.67
N GLY A 130 13.27 34.90 -31.58
CA GLY A 130 14.18 36.04 -31.49
C GLY A 130 15.18 36.05 -32.66
N THR A 131 15.50 37.26 -33.10
CA THR A 131 16.26 37.66 -34.29
C THR A 131 17.66 37.02 -34.43
N PRO A 132 18.20 36.97 -35.68
CA PRO A 132 19.35 36.16 -36.06
C PRO A 132 20.69 36.90 -35.93
N GLY A 133 21.69 36.21 -35.38
CA GLY A 133 23.11 36.53 -35.54
C GLY A 133 23.69 35.78 -36.74
N SER A 134 24.05 36.53 -37.77
CA SER A 134 24.68 36.08 -39.01
C SER A 134 25.96 35.25 -38.80
N LYS A 135 26.11 34.17 -39.57
CA LYS A 135 27.18 33.98 -40.58
C LYS A 135 26.99 32.64 -41.29
N GLY A 136 26.82 32.68 -42.62
CA GLY A 136 26.78 31.48 -43.47
C GLY A 136 28.15 30.77 -43.55
N PRO A 137 28.20 29.61 -44.21
CA PRO A 137 28.52 29.65 -45.64
C PRO A 137 27.68 28.73 -46.52
N GLN A 138 27.99 28.83 -47.82
CA GLN A 138 27.20 28.53 -49.01
C GLN A 138 26.86 27.06 -49.25
N ALA A 139 25.76 26.86 -49.97
CA ALA A 139 25.30 25.59 -50.52
C ALA A 139 26.14 25.13 -51.73
N ILE A 140 26.48 23.84 -51.73
CA ILE A 140 26.94 23.07 -52.90
C ILE A 140 25.74 22.22 -53.34
N PRO A 141 25.30 22.24 -54.61
CA PRO A 141 24.15 21.47 -55.06
C PRO A 141 24.56 20.01 -55.34
N GLY A 142 24.07 19.06 -54.54
CA GLY A 142 24.36 17.64 -54.78
C GLY A 142 23.76 16.58 -53.85
N GLU A 143 22.99 16.94 -52.82
CA GLU A 143 22.56 15.96 -51.78
C GLU A 143 21.04 15.68 -51.73
N SER A 144 20.24 16.23 -52.65
CA SER A 144 18.78 16.07 -52.59
C SER A 144 18.28 14.66 -52.95
N VAL A 145 19.08 13.85 -53.64
CA VAL A 145 18.66 12.49 -54.06
C VAL A 145 18.77 11.50 -52.90
N TRP A 146 19.83 11.58 -52.09
CA TRP A 146 20.03 10.65 -50.97
C TRP A 146 19.02 10.86 -49.84
N ILE A 147 18.65 12.12 -49.57
CA ILE A 147 17.61 12.46 -48.59
C ILE A 147 16.25 11.94 -49.06
N ALA A 148 15.93 12.09 -50.35
CA ALA A 148 14.69 11.55 -50.91
C ALA A 148 14.62 10.01 -50.83
N LEU A 149 15.73 9.31 -51.08
CA LEU A 149 15.81 7.85 -50.94
C LEU A 149 15.68 7.39 -49.47
N LEU A 150 16.30 8.11 -48.53
CA LEU A 150 16.17 7.85 -47.09
C LEU A 150 14.73 8.05 -46.60
N LEU A 151 14.08 9.14 -47.02
CA LEU A 151 12.69 9.42 -46.66
C LEU A 151 11.72 8.41 -47.28
N LEU A 152 11.98 7.96 -48.51
CA LEU A 152 11.19 6.91 -49.16
C LEU A 152 11.37 5.55 -48.45
N GLY A 153 12.60 5.22 -48.04
CA GLY A 153 12.88 4.02 -47.24
C GLY A 153 12.19 4.03 -45.88
N LEU A 154 12.21 5.17 -45.18
CA LEU A 154 11.50 5.35 -43.91
C LEU A 154 9.98 5.23 -44.08
N LEU A 155 9.43 5.79 -45.14
CA LEU A 155 8.00 5.69 -45.46
C LEU A 155 7.59 4.23 -45.71
N LEU A 156 8.37 3.49 -46.49
CA LEU A 156 8.12 2.07 -46.76
C LEU A 156 8.21 1.22 -45.48
N LEU A 157 9.17 1.51 -44.60
CA LEU A 157 9.28 0.84 -43.30
C LEU A 157 8.05 1.10 -42.41
N LEU A 158 7.58 2.35 -42.34
CA LEU A 158 6.39 2.71 -41.57
C LEU A 158 5.12 2.05 -42.14
N LEU A 159 5.02 1.88 -43.46
CA LEU A 159 3.91 1.17 -44.09
C LEU A 159 3.95 -0.35 -43.83
N LEU A 160 5.15 -0.95 -43.76
CA LEU A 160 5.31 -2.36 -43.38
C LEU A 160 4.98 -2.58 -41.89
N LEU A 161 5.41 -1.68 -41.01
CA LEU A 161 5.07 -1.75 -39.59
C LEU A 161 3.57 -1.53 -39.35
N SER A 162 2.94 -0.57 -40.03
CA SER A 162 1.51 -0.32 -39.88
C SER A 162 0.64 -1.46 -40.43
N SER A 163 1.02 -2.07 -41.55
CA SER A 163 0.35 -3.27 -42.07
C SER A 163 0.56 -4.49 -41.17
N GLY A 164 1.74 -4.66 -40.56
CA GLY A 164 2.00 -5.68 -39.55
C GLY A 164 1.16 -5.50 -38.28
N ILE A 165 1.05 -4.27 -37.77
CA ILE A 165 0.19 -3.93 -36.63
C ILE A 165 -1.28 -4.17 -36.98
N LEU A 166 -1.73 -3.75 -38.17
CA LEU A 166 -3.10 -3.98 -38.61
C LEU A 166 -3.41 -5.48 -38.75
N ALA A 167 -2.48 -6.28 -39.28
CA ALA A 167 -2.63 -7.73 -39.35
C ALA A 167 -2.68 -8.39 -37.96
N LEU A 168 -1.93 -7.88 -36.98
CA LEU A 168 -1.98 -8.34 -35.58
C LEU A 168 -3.30 -7.95 -34.90
N LEU A 169 -3.81 -6.74 -35.16
CA LEU A 169 -5.12 -6.29 -34.68
C LEU A 169 -6.26 -7.07 -35.33
N GLN A 170 -6.18 -7.37 -36.63
CA GLN A 170 -7.14 -8.22 -37.34
C GLN A 170 -7.08 -9.66 -36.82
N ARG A 171 -5.90 -10.23 -36.53
CA ARG A 171 -5.77 -11.54 -35.88
C ARG A 171 -6.35 -11.56 -34.46
N LYS A 172 -6.21 -10.47 -33.69
CA LYS A 172 -6.88 -10.32 -32.39
C LYS A 172 -8.41 -10.23 -32.56
N ALA A 173 -8.90 -9.47 -33.53
CA ALA A 173 -10.34 -9.35 -33.81
C ALA A 173 -10.98 -10.68 -34.24
N CYS A 174 -10.32 -11.46 -35.11
CA CYS A 174 -10.80 -12.79 -35.49
C CYS A 174 -10.73 -13.81 -34.35
N ARG A 175 -9.80 -13.67 -33.39
CA ARG A 175 -9.79 -14.49 -32.16
C ARG A 175 -10.93 -14.14 -31.20
N VAL A 176 -11.41 -12.90 -31.22
CA VAL A 176 -12.48 -12.41 -30.34
C VAL A 176 -13.87 -12.79 -30.86
N GLN A 177 -14.04 -13.02 -32.18
CA GLN A 177 -15.33 -13.44 -32.77
C GLN A 177 -15.64 -14.95 -32.65
N GLY A 178 -14.82 -15.74 -31.95
CA GLY A 178 -15.05 -17.17 -31.70
C GLY A 178 -15.42 -17.53 -30.25
N GLY A 179 -15.53 -16.56 -29.35
CA GLY A 179 -15.98 -16.77 -27.97
C GLY A 179 -17.47 -16.47 -27.84
N PRO A 180 -18.26 -17.23 -27.06
CA PRO A 180 -19.65 -16.89 -26.82
C PRO A 180 -19.75 -15.50 -26.17
N GLU A 181 -20.78 -14.76 -26.60
CA GLU A 181 -21.15 -13.42 -26.14
C GLU A 181 -21.27 -13.39 -24.60
N PRO A 182 -20.77 -12.34 -23.91
CA PRO A 182 -20.94 -12.21 -22.47
C PRO A 182 -22.43 -12.00 -22.18
N GLU A 183 -23.05 -12.97 -21.50
CA GLU A 183 -24.38 -12.79 -20.93
C GLU A 183 -24.39 -11.55 -20.02
N PRO A 184 -25.49 -10.77 -20.01
CA PRO A 184 -25.66 -9.71 -19.02
C PRO A 184 -25.54 -10.32 -17.62
N GLU A 185 -24.62 -9.77 -16.82
CA GLU A 185 -24.37 -10.23 -15.45
C GLU A 185 -25.68 -10.27 -14.64
N PRO A 186 -25.90 -11.34 -13.85
CA PRO A 186 -27.04 -11.37 -12.96
C PRO A 186 -26.90 -10.25 -11.92
N GLU A 187 -27.96 -9.49 -11.73
CA GLU A 187 -28.11 -8.64 -10.54
C GLU A 187 -27.81 -9.46 -9.28
N PRO A 188 -27.28 -8.84 -8.20
CA PRO A 188 -27.01 -9.56 -6.96
C PRO A 188 -28.28 -10.28 -6.52
N GLU A 189 -28.27 -11.60 -6.64
CA GLU A 189 -29.31 -12.49 -6.14
C GLU A 189 -29.69 -12.05 -4.73
N PRO A 190 -30.99 -11.84 -4.43
CA PRO A 190 -31.42 -11.46 -3.11
C PRO A 190 -30.99 -12.55 -2.13
N GLY A 191 -30.03 -12.19 -1.27
CA GLY A 191 -29.50 -12.91 -0.12
C GLY A 191 -29.82 -14.41 -0.05
N ARG A 192 -28.81 -15.25 -0.26
CA ARG A 192 -28.76 -16.53 0.48
C ARG A 192 -28.96 -16.20 1.95
N ASP A 193 -30.01 -16.77 2.53
CA ASP A 193 -30.36 -16.55 3.92
C ASP A 193 -29.25 -17.15 4.81
N TRP A 194 -28.28 -16.32 5.18
CA TRP A 194 -27.17 -16.68 6.06
C TRP A 194 -27.67 -17.31 7.38
N SER A 195 -28.91 -16.98 7.77
CA SER A 195 -29.51 -17.46 9.00
C SER A 195 -29.99 -18.91 8.91
N ALA A 196 -30.33 -19.41 7.71
CA ALA A 196 -30.79 -20.79 7.50
C ALA A 196 -29.65 -21.82 7.55
N GLU A 197 -28.41 -21.40 7.25
CA GLU A 197 -27.22 -22.28 7.22
C GLU A 197 -26.47 -22.33 8.55
N LEU A 198 -26.70 -21.38 9.47
CA LEU A 198 -25.95 -21.28 10.72
C LEU A 198 -26.69 -21.90 11.92
N PRO A 199 -26.06 -22.84 12.64
CA PRO A 199 -26.66 -23.38 13.86
C PRO A 199 -26.65 -22.34 14.98
N GLU A 200 -27.70 -22.33 15.79
CA GLU A 200 -27.62 -21.75 17.13
C GLU A 200 -26.87 -22.71 18.03
N LEU A 201 -26.00 -22.18 18.88
CA LEU A 201 -25.21 -22.96 19.84
C LEU A 201 -25.76 -22.69 21.25
N PRO A 202 -26.64 -23.56 21.81
CA PRO A 202 -27.27 -23.32 23.11
C PRO A 202 -26.27 -23.22 24.27
N GLU A 203 -25.12 -23.86 24.11
CA GLU A 203 -24.04 -23.85 25.10
C GLU A 203 -23.07 -22.67 24.95
N LEU A 204 -23.22 -21.85 23.90
CA LEU A 204 -22.39 -20.66 23.71
C LEU A 204 -22.86 -19.57 24.67
N ARG A 205 -21.96 -19.17 25.57
CA ARG A 205 -22.23 -18.12 26.55
C ARG A 205 -21.33 -16.93 26.29
N PHE A 206 -21.94 -15.75 26.19
CA PHE A 206 -21.24 -14.48 26.15
C PHE A 206 -20.81 -14.08 27.56
N SER A 207 -19.63 -13.47 27.68
CA SER A 207 -19.09 -12.93 28.93
C SER A 207 -18.86 -11.42 28.76
N GLN A 208 -17.62 -10.95 28.82
CA GLN A 208 -17.27 -9.54 28.68
C GLN A 208 -16.91 -9.17 27.24
N VAL A 209 -17.16 -7.92 26.85
CA VAL A 209 -16.65 -7.36 25.60
C VAL A 209 -15.13 -7.23 25.70
N ILE A 210 -14.41 -7.80 24.72
CA ILE A 210 -12.95 -7.67 24.57
C ILE A 210 -12.65 -6.45 23.69
N ARG A 211 -13.43 -6.26 22.62
CA ARG A 211 -13.22 -5.21 21.62
C ARG A 211 -14.52 -4.80 20.96
N GLU A 212 -14.70 -3.50 20.78
CA GLU A 212 -15.70 -2.92 19.90
C GLU A 212 -15.01 -2.37 18.65
N GLY A 213 -15.48 -2.76 17.47
CA GLY A 213 -15.02 -2.24 16.18
C GLY A 213 -16.19 -1.77 15.33
N GLY A 214 -15.91 -1.07 14.23
CA GLY A 214 -16.95 -0.56 13.32
C GLY A 214 -17.81 -1.65 12.67
N HIS A 215 -17.22 -2.84 12.50
CA HIS A 215 -17.83 -3.95 11.76
C HIS A 215 -18.21 -5.17 12.61
N ALA A 216 -17.69 -5.28 13.83
CA ALA A 216 -17.99 -6.39 14.73
C ALA A 216 -17.66 -6.02 16.18
N VAL A 217 -18.29 -6.73 17.11
CA VAL A 217 -17.94 -6.70 18.53
C VAL A 217 -17.39 -8.06 18.91
N VAL A 218 -16.21 -8.09 19.51
CA VAL A 218 -15.56 -9.31 19.98
C VAL A 218 -15.83 -9.47 21.47
N TRP A 219 -16.44 -10.60 21.83
CA TRP A 219 -16.74 -10.98 23.20
C TRP A 219 -15.83 -12.11 23.64
N ALA A 220 -15.44 -12.12 24.91
CA ALA A 220 -15.03 -13.35 25.56
C ALA A 220 -16.27 -14.20 25.80
N GLY A 221 -16.12 -15.51 25.72
CA GLY A 221 -17.22 -16.43 25.96
C GLY A 221 -16.74 -17.83 26.32
N GLN A 222 -17.72 -18.71 26.45
CA GLN A 222 -17.48 -20.12 26.72
C GLN A 222 -18.35 -20.99 25.81
N LEU A 223 -17.75 -22.04 25.23
CA LEU A 223 -18.44 -23.06 24.44
C LEU A 223 -17.99 -24.43 24.95
N GLN A 224 -18.94 -25.28 25.38
CA GLN A 224 -18.63 -26.62 25.94
C GLN A 224 -17.56 -26.57 27.05
N GLY A 225 -17.61 -25.55 27.91
CA GLY A 225 -16.63 -25.36 28.98
C GLY A 225 -15.29 -24.74 28.56
N LYS A 226 -14.99 -24.62 27.26
CA LYS A 226 -13.75 -24.01 26.75
C LYS A 226 -13.90 -22.51 26.51
N LEU A 227 -12.88 -21.73 26.82
CA LEU A 227 -12.84 -20.30 26.54
C LEU A 227 -12.77 -20.04 25.03
N VAL A 228 -13.58 -19.11 24.54
CA VAL A 228 -13.68 -18.76 23.13
C VAL A 228 -13.80 -17.24 22.94
N ALA A 229 -13.35 -16.76 21.79
CA ALA A 229 -13.61 -15.41 21.32
C ALA A 229 -14.80 -15.46 20.36
N VAL A 230 -15.82 -14.65 20.62
CA VAL A 230 -17.05 -14.59 19.82
C VAL A 230 -17.09 -13.25 19.09
N LYS A 231 -16.76 -13.26 17.81
CA LYS A 231 -16.85 -12.08 16.94
C LYS A 231 -18.27 -11.98 16.41
N ALA A 232 -19.05 -11.07 16.98
CA ALA A 232 -20.46 -10.84 16.65
C ALA A 232 -20.58 -9.71 15.62
N PHE A 233 -21.23 -10.01 14.49
CA PHE A 233 -21.40 -9.06 13.40
C PHE A 233 -22.82 -8.49 13.41
N PRO A 234 -22.99 -7.16 13.25
CA PRO A 234 -24.30 -6.59 12.99
C PRO A 234 -24.78 -7.03 11.60
N LEU A 235 -26.10 -7.02 11.38
CA LEU A 235 -26.71 -7.44 10.10
C LEU A 235 -26.17 -6.66 8.88
N ARG A 236 -25.73 -5.41 9.07
CA ARG A 236 -25.08 -4.61 8.01
C ARG A 236 -23.70 -5.12 7.58
N ALA A 237 -23.07 -5.99 8.38
CA ALA A 237 -21.71 -6.52 8.15
C ALA A 237 -21.71 -8.01 7.78
N VAL A 238 -22.84 -8.57 7.33
CA VAL A 238 -22.95 -9.98 6.90
C VAL A 238 -21.95 -10.34 5.80
N ALA A 239 -21.71 -9.42 4.84
CA ALA A 239 -20.74 -9.66 3.78
C ALA A 239 -19.30 -9.84 4.31
N GLN A 240 -18.93 -9.09 5.35
CA GLN A 240 -17.61 -9.23 5.99
C GLN A 240 -17.51 -10.53 6.79
N PHE A 241 -18.59 -10.90 7.51
CA PHE A 241 -18.68 -12.20 8.15
C PHE A 241 -18.48 -13.34 7.13
N GLN A 242 -19.17 -13.29 5.98
CA GLN A 242 -19.05 -14.31 4.93
C GLN A 242 -17.63 -14.38 4.36
N ALA A 243 -17.01 -13.24 4.08
CA ALA A 243 -15.63 -13.19 3.57
C ALA A 243 -14.61 -13.75 4.57
N GLU A 244 -14.73 -13.37 5.85
CA GLU A 244 -13.83 -13.85 6.91
C GLU A 244 -14.03 -15.34 7.19
N ARG A 245 -15.30 -15.79 7.26
CA ARG A 245 -15.65 -17.21 7.40
C ARG A 245 -15.05 -18.05 6.27
N ALA A 246 -15.24 -17.61 5.04
CA ALA A 246 -14.71 -18.27 3.86
C ALA A 246 -13.21 -18.52 4.02
N LEU A 247 -12.42 -17.51 4.35
CA LEU A 247 -10.98 -17.68 4.53
C LEU A 247 -10.67 -18.76 5.58
N TYR A 248 -11.28 -18.69 6.76
CA TYR A 248 -11.06 -19.69 7.81
C TYR A 248 -11.47 -21.12 7.42
N GLU A 249 -12.42 -21.28 6.51
CA GLU A 249 -12.87 -22.58 5.99
C GLU A 249 -12.01 -23.09 4.81
N LEU A 250 -10.97 -22.36 4.39
CA LEU A 250 -10.07 -22.82 3.34
C LEU A 250 -9.33 -24.11 3.75
N PRO A 251 -9.24 -25.10 2.85
CA PRO A 251 -8.44 -26.29 3.08
C PRO A 251 -6.98 -25.93 3.40
N GLY A 252 -6.44 -26.55 4.45
CA GLY A 252 -5.05 -26.36 4.85
C GLY A 252 -4.74 -25.03 5.55
N LEU A 253 -5.72 -24.21 5.96
CA LEU A 253 -5.47 -22.97 6.72
C LEU A 253 -5.31 -23.18 8.24
N GLN A 254 -4.90 -24.36 8.68
CA GLN A 254 -4.65 -24.65 10.09
C GLN A 254 -3.16 -24.57 10.42
N HIS A 255 -2.79 -23.70 11.35
CA HIS A 255 -1.40 -23.51 11.78
C HIS A 255 -1.34 -22.91 13.18
N ASP A 256 -0.29 -23.19 13.94
CA ASP A 256 -0.14 -22.70 15.31
C ASP A 256 -0.10 -21.16 15.40
N HIS A 257 0.50 -20.52 14.40
CA HIS A 257 0.64 -19.06 14.38
C HIS A 257 -0.49 -18.35 13.63
N ILE A 258 -1.63 -19.01 13.45
CA ILE A 258 -2.90 -18.45 12.94
C ILE A 258 -3.99 -18.75 13.96
N VAL A 259 -4.81 -17.75 14.30
CA VAL A 259 -5.90 -17.92 15.27
C VAL A 259 -6.85 -18.99 14.77
N ARG A 260 -7.07 -20.02 15.60
CA ARG A 260 -7.86 -21.18 15.20
C ARG A 260 -9.35 -20.85 15.14
N PHE A 261 -9.93 -21.10 13.96
CA PHE A 261 -11.38 -21.11 13.77
C PHE A 261 -12.00 -22.34 14.45
N ILE A 262 -13.09 -22.13 15.20
CA ILE A 262 -13.81 -23.21 15.88
C ILE A 262 -15.07 -23.54 15.11
N THR A 263 -15.94 -22.54 14.90
CA THR A 263 -17.21 -22.71 14.20
C THR A 263 -17.84 -21.35 13.88
N ALA A 264 -18.86 -21.35 13.02
CA ALA A 264 -19.73 -20.21 12.78
C ALA A 264 -21.13 -20.50 13.35
N SER A 265 -21.79 -19.48 13.86
CA SER A 265 -23.09 -19.61 14.52
C SER A 265 -23.94 -18.37 14.29
N ARG A 266 -25.21 -18.41 14.71
CA ARG A 266 -26.06 -17.23 14.83
C ARG A 266 -26.45 -17.03 16.29
N GLY A 267 -26.56 -15.78 16.72
CA GLY A 267 -26.97 -15.45 18.08
C GLY A 267 -26.78 -13.98 18.41
N SER A 268 -27.03 -13.63 19.67
CA SER A 268 -26.81 -12.27 20.18
C SER A 268 -26.48 -12.34 21.68
N PRO A 269 -25.65 -11.42 22.21
CA PRO A 269 -25.47 -11.23 23.65
C PRO A 269 -26.72 -10.70 24.37
N GLY A 270 -27.77 -10.29 23.63
CA GLY A 270 -29.00 -9.71 24.17
C GLY A 270 -30.24 -10.04 23.34
N PRO A 271 -31.42 -9.49 23.68
CA PRO A 271 -32.66 -9.73 22.93
C PRO A 271 -32.52 -9.33 21.44
N PRO A 272 -33.34 -9.92 20.55
CA PRO A 272 -33.15 -9.88 19.10
C PRO A 272 -32.99 -8.46 18.52
N PRO A 273 -32.26 -8.31 17.39
CA PRO A 273 -31.99 -9.37 16.40
C PRO A 273 -30.71 -10.19 16.61
N CYS A 274 -30.77 -11.48 16.24
CA CYS A 274 -29.61 -12.38 16.17
C CYS A 274 -28.77 -12.05 14.92
N GLY A 275 -27.47 -11.86 15.09
CA GLY A 275 -26.52 -11.67 14.00
C GLY A 275 -25.65 -12.91 13.79
N PRO A 276 -24.86 -12.96 12.71
CA PRO A 276 -23.87 -14.01 12.54
C PRO A 276 -22.70 -13.83 13.50
N LEU A 277 -22.13 -14.96 13.92
CA LEU A 277 -21.05 -15.08 14.89
C LEU A 277 -19.92 -15.92 14.29
N LEU A 278 -18.68 -15.46 14.43
CA LEU A 278 -17.50 -16.32 14.31
C LEU A 278 -17.01 -16.67 15.70
N VAL A 279 -16.89 -17.97 15.97
CA VAL A 279 -16.33 -18.50 17.20
C VAL A 279 -14.88 -18.91 16.93
N LEU A 280 -13.96 -18.24 17.60
CA LEU A 280 -12.52 -18.39 17.46
C LEU A 280 -11.90 -18.82 18.79
N GLU A 281 -10.68 -19.34 18.75
CA GLU A 281 -9.89 -19.55 19.95
C GLU A 281 -9.61 -18.24 20.68
N LEU A 282 -9.77 -18.24 22.01
CA LEU A 282 -9.43 -17.10 22.85
C LEU A 282 -8.00 -17.24 23.36
N HIS A 283 -7.21 -16.19 23.18
CA HIS A 283 -5.90 -16.06 23.81
C HIS A 283 -5.96 -15.08 24.99
N PRO A 284 -5.81 -15.54 26.25
CA PRO A 284 -6.03 -14.71 27.44
C PRO A 284 -5.08 -13.53 27.59
N LYS A 285 -3.86 -13.62 27.03
CA LYS A 285 -2.87 -12.52 27.06
C LYS A 285 -3.23 -11.37 26.10
N GLY A 286 -4.29 -11.52 25.31
CA GLY A 286 -4.82 -10.48 24.45
C GLY A 286 -3.97 -10.23 23.21
N SER A 287 -4.12 -9.04 22.63
CA SER A 287 -3.36 -8.63 21.45
C SER A 287 -1.91 -8.28 21.80
N LEU A 288 -1.02 -8.34 20.81
CA LEU A 288 0.37 -7.90 20.92
C LEU A 288 0.43 -6.44 21.43
N CYS A 289 -0.42 -5.56 20.91
CA CYS A 289 -0.54 -4.17 21.38
C CYS A 289 -0.85 -4.08 22.89
N HIS A 290 -1.85 -4.84 23.36
CA HIS A 290 -2.21 -4.89 24.78
C HIS A 290 -1.07 -5.44 25.64
N TYR A 291 -0.44 -6.53 25.17
CA TYR A 291 0.64 -7.19 25.87
C TYR A 291 1.88 -6.27 26.01
N LEU A 292 2.33 -5.65 24.93
CA LEU A 292 3.49 -4.75 24.90
C LEU A 292 3.29 -3.46 25.72
N THR A 293 2.05 -3.00 25.83
CA THR A 293 1.67 -1.88 26.72
C THR A 293 1.98 -2.19 28.18
N GLN A 294 1.73 -3.42 28.61
CA GLN A 294 1.83 -3.82 30.01
C GLN A 294 3.17 -4.46 30.37
N HIS A 295 3.85 -5.05 29.39
CA HIS A 295 5.02 -5.89 29.63
C HIS A 295 6.25 -5.38 28.86
N THR A 296 7.42 -5.69 29.42
CA THR A 296 8.68 -5.78 28.69
C THR A 296 9.06 -7.25 28.62
N SER A 297 9.77 -7.66 27.57
CA SER A 297 10.19 -9.05 27.38
C SER A 297 11.69 -9.11 27.17
N ASP A 298 12.37 -10.13 27.71
CA ASP A 298 13.78 -10.37 27.40
C ASP A 298 13.99 -10.68 25.90
N TRP A 299 15.26 -10.77 25.49
CA TRP A 299 15.65 -11.04 24.11
C TRP A 299 15.05 -12.34 23.58
N GLY A 300 15.12 -13.42 24.35
CA GLY A 300 14.61 -14.73 23.95
C GLY A 300 13.09 -14.73 23.73
N SER A 301 12.33 -14.08 24.63
CA SER A 301 10.87 -13.96 24.53
C SER A 301 10.47 -13.01 23.40
N SER A 302 11.23 -11.92 23.19
CA SER A 302 11.02 -10.98 22.08
C SER A 302 11.29 -11.65 20.73
N LEU A 303 12.37 -12.42 20.60
CA LEU A 303 12.65 -13.22 19.41
C LEU A 303 11.59 -14.30 19.18
N ARG A 304 11.10 -14.95 20.24
CA ARG A 304 10.01 -15.93 20.11
C ARG A 304 8.75 -15.30 19.52
N MET A 305 8.34 -14.13 20.01
CA MET A 305 7.21 -13.39 19.45
C MET A 305 7.45 -12.98 17.99
N ALA A 306 8.62 -12.45 17.68
CA ALA A 306 9.01 -12.04 16.33
C ALA A 306 9.02 -13.20 15.34
N LEU A 307 9.69 -14.30 15.70
CA LEU A 307 9.84 -15.49 14.87
C LEU A 307 8.49 -16.15 14.59
N SER A 308 7.68 -16.37 15.62
CA SER A 308 6.34 -16.96 15.46
C SER A 308 5.40 -16.09 14.63
N LEU A 309 5.48 -14.76 14.76
CA LEU A 309 4.74 -13.84 13.91
C LEU A 309 5.17 -13.97 12.43
N ALA A 310 6.48 -14.01 12.16
CA ALA A 310 7.01 -14.21 10.82
C ALA A 310 6.64 -15.58 10.24
N GLN A 311 6.66 -16.64 11.04
CA GLN A 311 6.21 -17.99 10.67
C GLN A 311 4.73 -18.01 10.27
N GLY A 312 3.87 -17.34 11.05
CA GLY A 312 2.45 -17.20 10.72
C GLY A 312 2.23 -16.48 9.39
N LEU A 313 2.95 -15.37 9.15
CA LEU A 313 2.81 -14.63 7.90
C LEU A 313 3.38 -15.41 6.70
N ALA A 314 4.52 -16.06 6.87
CA ALA A 314 5.11 -16.94 5.85
C ALA A 314 4.13 -18.05 5.46
N PHE A 315 3.50 -18.69 6.45
CA PHE A 315 2.46 -19.68 6.22
C PHE A 315 1.25 -19.12 5.45
N LEU A 316 0.77 -17.92 5.79
CA LEU A 316 -0.32 -17.28 5.02
C LEU A 316 0.09 -17.08 3.55
N HIS A 317 1.27 -16.53 3.31
CA HIS A 317 1.77 -16.20 1.97
C HIS A 317 2.08 -17.44 1.11
N GLU A 318 2.45 -18.55 1.75
CA GLU A 318 2.82 -19.82 1.11
C GLU A 318 1.65 -20.44 0.34
N GLU A 319 1.92 -20.87 -0.90
CA GLU A 319 1.07 -21.80 -1.62
C GLU A 319 1.55 -23.22 -1.36
N ARG A 320 0.66 -24.09 -0.86
CA ARG A 320 1.05 -25.41 -0.40
C ARG A 320 0.07 -26.49 -0.86
N TRP A 321 0.64 -27.57 -1.39
CA TRP A 321 -0.08 -28.82 -1.59
C TRP A 321 0.22 -29.76 -0.42
N GLN A 322 -0.82 -30.22 0.25
CA GLN A 322 -0.68 -31.19 1.33
C GLN A 322 -1.87 -32.15 1.33
N ASP A 323 -1.58 -33.44 1.34
CA ASP A 323 -2.59 -34.51 1.45
C ASP A 323 -3.73 -34.39 0.41
N GLY A 324 -3.38 -33.99 -0.81
CA GLY A 324 -4.33 -33.78 -1.91
C GLY A 324 -5.18 -32.50 -1.81
N GLN A 325 -4.94 -31.67 -0.80
CA GLN A 325 -5.56 -30.35 -0.63
C GLN A 325 -4.59 -29.25 -1.03
N TYR A 326 -5.11 -28.22 -1.69
CA TYR A 326 -4.36 -27.01 -2.05
C TYR A 326 -4.74 -25.87 -1.11
N LYS A 327 -3.75 -25.36 -0.38
CA LYS A 327 -3.83 -24.10 0.36
C LYS A 327 -3.30 -22.99 -0.56
N PRO A 328 -4.14 -22.03 -0.97
CA PRO A 328 -3.65 -20.89 -1.74
C PRO A 328 -2.84 -19.93 -0.85
N GLY A 329 -2.05 -19.08 -1.49
CA GLY A 329 -1.42 -17.94 -0.83
C GLY A 329 -2.47 -16.91 -0.43
N ILE A 330 -2.30 -16.27 0.72
CA ILE A 330 -3.24 -15.30 1.28
C ILE A 330 -2.45 -14.06 1.69
N ALA A 331 -2.89 -12.87 1.29
CA ALA A 331 -2.39 -11.61 1.85
C ALA A 331 -3.33 -11.14 2.97
N HIS A 332 -2.77 -10.72 4.10
CA HIS A 332 -3.51 -10.32 5.29
C HIS A 332 -4.14 -8.94 5.16
N ARG A 333 -3.39 -7.96 4.62
CA ARG A 333 -3.82 -6.58 4.30
C ARG A 333 -4.18 -5.66 5.46
N ASP A 334 -4.36 -6.20 6.67
CA ASP A 334 -4.54 -5.40 7.89
C ASP A 334 -3.66 -5.89 9.06
N LEU A 335 -2.38 -6.18 8.76
CA LEU A 335 -1.47 -6.71 9.77
C LEU A 335 -1.06 -5.58 10.73
N SER A 336 -1.53 -5.66 11.98
CA SER A 336 -1.25 -4.70 13.04
C SER A 336 -1.03 -5.41 14.38
N SER A 337 -0.40 -4.77 15.37
CA SER A 337 -0.23 -5.36 16.71
C SER A 337 -1.58 -5.55 17.43
N GLN A 338 -2.63 -4.95 16.90
CA GLN A 338 -3.98 -5.11 17.38
C GLN A 338 -4.66 -6.41 16.88
N ASN A 339 -4.21 -6.94 15.74
CA ASN A 339 -4.70 -8.15 15.07
C ASN A 339 -3.79 -9.37 15.28
N VAL A 340 -2.65 -9.20 15.94
CA VAL A 340 -1.79 -10.31 16.43
C VAL A 340 -2.12 -10.60 17.89
N LEU A 341 -2.31 -11.86 18.25
CA LEU A 341 -2.61 -12.32 19.62
C LEU A 341 -1.40 -13.05 20.23
N ILE A 342 -1.25 -12.97 21.56
CA ILE A 342 -0.18 -13.66 22.29
C ILE A 342 -0.71 -14.98 22.88
N ARG A 343 -0.08 -16.09 22.49
CA ARG A 343 -0.36 -17.44 22.98
C ARG A 343 0.17 -17.66 24.40
N ASP A 344 -0.30 -18.70 25.07
CA ASP A 344 0.09 -19.04 26.43
C ASP A 344 1.59 -19.35 26.56
N ASP A 345 2.19 -19.94 25.52
CA ASP A 345 3.63 -20.22 25.40
C ASP A 345 4.51 -18.99 25.08
N GLY A 346 3.89 -17.80 24.92
CA GLY A 346 4.57 -16.56 24.59
C GLY A 346 4.88 -16.38 23.09
N SER A 347 4.40 -17.27 22.23
CA SER A 347 4.42 -17.08 20.77
C SER A 347 3.23 -16.24 20.29
N CYS A 348 3.24 -15.84 19.03
CA CYS A 348 2.19 -15.05 18.39
C CYS A 348 1.24 -15.93 17.55
N ALA A 349 0.01 -15.47 17.38
CA ALA A 349 -0.94 -15.97 16.39
C ALA A 349 -1.61 -14.80 15.65
N ILE A 350 -1.64 -14.86 14.32
CA ILE A 350 -2.29 -13.83 13.48
C ILE A 350 -3.80 -14.10 13.44
N GLY A 351 -4.59 -13.08 13.74
CA GLY A 351 -6.05 -13.12 13.67
C GLY A 351 -6.63 -11.98 12.83
N ASP A 352 -7.96 -11.95 12.74
CA ASP A 352 -8.74 -11.01 11.93
C ASP A 352 -8.41 -11.07 10.43
N LEU A 353 -8.95 -12.09 9.77
CA LEU A 353 -8.81 -12.27 8.33
C LEU A 353 -9.91 -11.53 7.54
N GLY A 354 -10.62 -10.57 8.15
CA GLY A 354 -11.79 -9.93 7.54
C GLY A 354 -11.49 -9.06 6.31
N LEU A 355 -10.23 -8.67 6.11
CA LEU A 355 -9.76 -7.92 4.95
C LEU A 355 -8.82 -8.73 4.05
N ALA A 356 -8.46 -9.95 4.44
CA ALA A 356 -7.50 -10.77 3.73
C ALA A 356 -8.06 -11.22 2.37
N LEU A 357 -7.14 -11.51 1.44
CA LEU A 357 -7.49 -11.95 0.08
C LEU A 357 -6.71 -13.19 -0.29
N VAL A 358 -7.39 -14.11 -0.96
CA VAL A 358 -6.75 -15.23 -1.64
C VAL A 358 -6.04 -14.70 -2.88
N LEU A 359 -4.75 -14.99 -2.98
CA LEU A 359 -3.89 -14.48 -4.03
C LEU A 359 -4.03 -15.33 -5.30
N PRO A 360 -3.78 -14.75 -6.50
CA PRO A 360 -3.66 -15.53 -7.73
C PRO A 360 -2.52 -16.54 -7.58
N GLY A 361 -2.76 -17.79 -7.98
CA GLY A 361 -1.81 -18.88 -7.75
C GLY A 361 -1.94 -20.01 -8.76
N LEU A 362 -1.23 -21.11 -8.48
CA LEU A 362 -1.10 -22.26 -9.39
C LEU A 362 -2.39 -23.03 -9.64
N ALA A 363 -3.34 -23.00 -8.70
CA ALA A 363 -4.65 -23.61 -8.85
C ALA A 363 -5.75 -22.56 -8.64
N GLN A 364 -6.88 -22.76 -9.32
CA GLN A 364 -8.04 -21.92 -9.08
C GLN A 364 -8.54 -22.15 -7.65
N PRO A 365 -8.56 -21.10 -6.81
CA PRO A 365 -9.15 -21.19 -5.50
C PRO A 365 -10.66 -21.50 -5.59
N PRO A 366 -11.29 -22.01 -4.53
CA PRO A 366 -12.72 -22.24 -4.50
C PRO A 366 -13.49 -20.98 -4.90
N THR A 367 -14.58 -21.13 -5.67
CA THR A 367 -15.37 -19.99 -6.18
C THR A 367 -15.98 -19.12 -5.09
N TRP A 368 -16.16 -19.68 -3.88
CA TRP A 368 -16.67 -18.97 -2.71
C TRP A 368 -15.60 -18.15 -1.99
N ALA A 369 -14.31 -18.37 -2.29
CA ALA A 369 -13.21 -17.69 -1.60
C ALA A 369 -13.07 -16.24 -2.09
N PRO A 370 -12.65 -15.31 -1.21
CA PRO A 370 -12.49 -13.91 -1.58
C PRO A 370 -11.21 -13.74 -2.42
N THR A 371 -11.37 -13.74 -3.74
CA THR A 371 -10.28 -13.83 -4.73
C THR A 371 -10.11 -12.55 -5.55
N GLN A 372 -11.16 -11.76 -5.72
CA GLN A 372 -11.09 -10.46 -6.36
C GLN A 372 -11.72 -9.32 -5.53
N PRO A 373 -10.97 -8.23 -5.32
CA PRO A 373 -11.48 -6.99 -4.75
C PRO A 373 -12.37 -6.25 -5.77
N ARG A 374 -13.37 -5.49 -5.29
CA ARG A 374 -14.31 -4.72 -6.11
C ARG A 374 -13.65 -3.48 -6.75
N GLY A 375 -12.70 -3.72 -7.65
CA GLY A 375 -11.91 -2.70 -8.32
C GLY A 375 -10.70 -2.19 -7.51
N PRO A 376 -9.89 -1.29 -8.10
CA PRO A 376 -8.62 -0.83 -7.53
C PRO A 376 -8.72 -0.21 -6.13
N ALA A 377 -9.76 0.62 -5.90
CA ALA A 377 -9.95 1.30 -4.62
C ALA A 377 -10.12 0.30 -3.45
N ALA A 378 -10.84 -0.81 -3.68
CA ALA A 378 -11.02 -1.85 -2.68
C ALA A 378 -9.72 -2.56 -2.29
N ILE A 379 -8.70 -2.53 -3.15
CA ILE A 379 -7.34 -3.01 -2.84
C ILE A 379 -6.60 -2.00 -1.97
N MET A 380 -6.60 -0.76 -2.42
CA MET A 380 -5.65 0.27 -2.00
C MET A 380 -6.10 1.07 -0.77
N GLU A 381 -7.37 0.95 -0.37
CA GLU A 381 -7.95 1.72 0.75
C GLU A 381 -8.27 0.85 1.99
N ALA A 382 -7.96 -0.44 1.95
CA ALA A 382 -8.20 -1.34 3.08
C ALA A 382 -7.01 -1.38 4.06
N GLY A 383 -7.31 -1.62 5.32
CA GLY A 383 -6.32 -1.82 6.38
C GLY A 383 -6.12 -0.60 7.28
N THR A 384 -5.33 -0.78 8.33
CA THR A 384 -5.01 0.26 9.30
C THR A 384 -3.93 1.18 8.74
N GLN A 385 -4.28 2.45 8.48
CA GLN A 385 -3.42 3.44 7.79
C GLN A 385 -1.99 3.53 8.33
N ARG A 386 -1.81 3.50 9.66
CA ARG A 386 -0.50 3.56 10.32
C ARG A 386 0.48 2.48 9.85
N TYR A 387 -0.03 1.30 9.47
CA TYR A 387 0.76 0.16 9.06
C TYR A 387 0.84 0.01 7.52
N MET A 388 0.15 0.88 6.77
CA MET A 388 0.15 0.80 5.30
C MET A 388 1.53 1.08 4.72
N ALA A 389 1.91 0.25 3.75
CA ALA A 389 3.12 0.44 2.98
C ALA A 389 3.06 1.71 2.10
N PRO A 390 4.21 2.31 1.75
CA PRO A 390 4.27 3.54 0.96
C PRO A 390 3.45 3.49 -0.34
N GLU A 391 3.49 2.39 -1.07
CA GLU A 391 2.77 2.20 -2.33
C GLU A 391 1.24 2.11 -2.17
N LEU A 392 0.75 1.75 -0.97
CA LEU A 392 -0.67 1.81 -0.62
C LEU A 392 -1.09 3.23 -0.21
N LEU A 393 -0.21 3.98 0.45
CA LEU A 393 -0.45 5.37 0.81
C LEU A 393 -0.45 6.27 -0.43
N ASP A 394 0.53 6.10 -1.33
CA ASP A 394 0.72 6.90 -2.55
C ASP A 394 -0.12 6.42 -3.74
N LYS A 395 -0.88 5.33 -3.55
CA LYS A 395 -1.73 4.73 -4.58
C LYS A 395 -0.95 4.30 -5.84
N THR A 396 0.27 3.80 -5.65
CA THR A 396 1.19 3.35 -6.70
C THR A 396 1.38 1.83 -6.74
N LEU A 397 0.64 1.08 -5.91
CA LEU A 397 0.62 -0.39 -5.91
C LEU A 397 0.47 -0.96 -7.34
N ASP A 398 1.30 -1.95 -7.70
CA ASP A 398 1.17 -2.65 -8.97
C ASP A 398 -0.10 -3.51 -8.99
N LEU A 399 -1.08 -3.09 -9.80
CA LEU A 399 -2.35 -3.80 -9.97
C LEU A 399 -2.25 -4.95 -10.97
N GLN A 400 -1.19 -5.03 -11.78
CA GLN A 400 -0.97 -6.15 -12.70
C GLN A 400 -0.51 -7.39 -11.93
N ASP A 401 0.41 -7.21 -10.98
CA ASP A 401 0.84 -8.25 -10.03
C ASP A 401 0.45 -7.92 -8.58
N TRP A 402 -0.85 -7.67 -8.38
CA TRP A 402 -1.39 -7.30 -7.08
C TRP A 402 -1.15 -8.36 -6.00
N GLY A 403 -1.03 -9.64 -6.37
CA GLY A 403 -0.76 -10.73 -5.44
C GLY A 403 0.60 -10.58 -4.77
N THR A 404 1.65 -10.39 -5.56
CA THR A 404 3.00 -10.14 -5.05
C THR A 404 3.10 -8.79 -4.35
N ALA A 405 2.46 -7.75 -4.90
CA ALA A 405 2.47 -6.42 -4.30
C ALA A 405 1.84 -6.42 -2.88
N LEU A 406 0.73 -7.13 -2.67
CA LEU A 406 0.11 -7.24 -1.35
C LEU A 406 0.96 -8.06 -0.36
N ARG A 407 1.64 -9.13 -0.79
CA ARG A 407 2.59 -9.86 0.07
C ARG A 407 3.69 -8.92 0.58
N ARG A 408 4.21 -8.04 -0.28
CA ARG A 408 5.25 -7.06 0.07
C ARG A 408 4.72 -5.96 1.00
N ALA A 409 3.46 -5.56 0.85
CA ALA A 409 2.82 -4.63 1.78
C ALA A 409 2.62 -5.25 3.18
N ASP A 410 2.29 -6.53 3.26
CA ASP A 410 2.23 -7.26 4.54
C ASP A 410 3.62 -7.34 5.20
N VAL A 411 4.70 -7.55 4.44
CA VAL A 411 6.07 -7.58 4.99
C VAL A 411 6.50 -6.22 5.54
N TYR A 412 6.11 -5.12 4.87
CA TYR A 412 6.30 -3.78 5.44
C TYR A 412 5.60 -3.64 6.79
N SER A 413 4.34 -4.11 6.87
CA SER A 413 3.56 -4.09 8.12
C SER A 413 4.23 -4.96 9.19
N LEU A 414 4.75 -6.13 8.82
CA LEU A 414 5.52 -7.02 9.70
C LEU A 414 6.72 -6.30 10.32
N ALA A 415 7.49 -5.55 9.52
CA ALA A 415 8.65 -4.79 9.99
C ALA A 415 8.29 -3.83 11.14
N LEU A 416 7.16 -3.13 11.01
CA LEU A 416 6.67 -2.22 12.05
C LEU A 416 6.33 -2.97 13.34
N LEU A 417 5.75 -4.18 13.24
CA LEU A 417 5.46 -5.01 14.41
C LEU A 417 6.72 -5.60 15.05
N LEU A 418 7.71 -5.98 14.23
CA LEU A 418 9.02 -6.39 14.73
C LEU A 418 9.69 -5.24 15.48
N TRP A 419 9.63 -4.01 14.96
CA TRP A 419 10.11 -2.84 15.67
C TRP A 419 9.37 -2.61 16.99
N GLU A 420 8.03 -2.73 17.02
CA GLU A 420 7.22 -2.61 18.23
C GLU A 420 7.65 -3.62 19.31
N ILE A 421 7.85 -4.89 18.93
CA ILE A 421 8.34 -5.96 19.82
C ILE A 421 9.71 -5.58 20.39
N MET A 422 10.67 -5.27 19.51
CA MET A 422 12.06 -5.01 19.89
C MET A 422 12.20 -3.72 20.72
N SER A 423 11.33 -2.73 20.51
CA SER A 423 11.29 -1.50 21.29
C SER A 423 11.03 -1.74 22.78
N ARG A 424 10.40 -2.86 23.12
CA ARG A 424 10.03 -3.29 24.48
C ARG A 424 10.98 -4.33 25.07
N CYS A 425 12.11 -4.59 24.41
CA CYS A 425 13.17 -5.48 24.88
C CYS A 425 14.20 -4.70 25.73
N PRO A 426 14.29 -4.93 27.06
CA PRO A 426 15.29 -4.29 27.93
C PRO A 426 16.72 -4.63 27.54
N ASP A 427 16.95 -5.83 27.01
CA ASP A 427 18.29 -6.29 26.63
C ASP A 427 18.86 -5.41 25.50
N LEU A 428 18.05 -4.91 24.57
CA LEU A 428 18.53 -3.98 23.53
C LEU A 428 18.89 -2.57 24.04
N ARG A 429 18.77 -2.32 25.34
CA ARG A 429 19.06 -1.05 26.00
C ARG A 429 19.66 -1.30 27.40
N PRO A 430 20.87 -1.88 27.52
CA PRO A 430 21.44 -2.23 28.83
C PRO A 430 21.57 -1.02 29.77
N ASP A 431 21.79 0.18 29.21
CA ASP A 431 22.00 1.42 29.96
C ASP A 431 20.70 2.15 30.34
N SER A 432 19.52 1.69 29.89
CA SER A 432 18.26 2.40 30.14
C SER A 432 17.03 1.51 30.08
N ARG A 433 15.99 1.85 30.86
CA ARG A 433 14.71 1.14 30.76
C ARG A 433 14.06 1.41 29.40
N PRO A 434 13.41 0.41 28.77
CA PRO A 434 12.62 0.65 27.57
C PRO A 434 11.57 1.75 27.81
N PRO A 435 11.38 2.67 26.85
CA PRO A 435 10.35 3.70 26.96
C PRO A 435 8.96 3.05 27.01
N PRO A 436 7.93 3.75 27.52
CA PRO A 436 6.54 3.29 27.42
C PRO A 436 6.22 2.83 26.00
N PHE A 437 5.36 1.82 25.86
CA PHE A 437 4.98 1.33 24.55
C PHE A 437 4.36 2.44 23.70
N GLN A 438 4.76 2.44 22.44
CA GLN A 438 4.31 3.35 21.41
C GLN A 438 4.07 2.53 20.14
N LEU A 439 3.01 2.84 19.43
CA LEU A 439 2.77 2.29 18.10
C LEU A 439 3.84 2.80 17.13
N ALA A 440 4.07 2.07 16.04
CA ALA A 440 4.93 2.56 14.97
C ALA A 440 4.51 3.96 14.49
N TYR A 441 5.46 4.88 14.32
CA TYR A 441 5.24 6.30 13.99
C TYR A 441 4.58 7.17 15.08
N GLU A 442 4.29 6.64 16.27
CA GLU A 442 3.64 7.44 17.32
C GLU A 442 4.58 8.49 17.93
N ALA A 443 5.88 8.23 18.01
CA ALA A 443 6.85 9.22 18.46
C ALA A 443 6.96 10.41 17.49
N GLU A 444 6.81 10.15 16.20
CA GLU A 444 6.96 11.11 15.12
C GLU A 444 5.69 11.91 14.84
N LEU A 445 4.52 11.26 14.89
CA LEU A 445 3.24 11.85 14.44
C LEU A 445 2.14 11.82 15.52
N GLY A 446 2.41 11.27 16.70
CA GLY A 446 1.41 11.09 17.76
C GLY A 446 0.47 9.90 17.56
N SER A 447 -0.56 9.81 18.41
CA SER A 447 -1.42 8.62 18.55
C SER A 447 -2.42 8.44 17.41
N ALA A 448 -2.82 9.51 16.72
CA ALA A 448 -3.83 9.49 15.65
C ALA A 448 -3.38 10.34 14.45
N PRO A 449 -2.37 9.89 13.67
CA PRO A 449 -1.90 10.60 12.51
C PRO A 449 -2.92 10.55 11.38
N THR A 450 -3.00 11.62 10.63
CA THR A 450 -3.77 11.69 9.38
C THR A 450 -3.06 10.93 8.26
N THR A 451 -3.82 10.54 7.23
CA THR A 451 -3.24 9.91 6.02
C THR A 451 -2.19 10.80 5.36
N CYS A 452 -2.39 12.12 5.35
CA CYS A 452 -1.45 13.08 4.77
C CYS A 452 -0.13 13.13 5.54
N GLU A 453 -0.17 13.08 6.88
CA GLU A 453 1.04 13.04 7.71
C GLU A 453 1.81 11.73 7.52
N LEU A 454 1.11 10.60 7.48
CA LEU A 454 1.73 9.30 7.18
C LEU A 454 2.34 9.27 5.78
N TRP A 455 1.65 9.83 4.79
CA TRP A 455 2.15 9.94 3.43
C TRP A 455 3.41 10.82 3.37
N ALA A 456 3.38 12.02 3.96
CA ALA A 456 4.54 12.91 3.99
C ALA A 456 5.75 12.24 4.66
N LEU A 457 5.55 11.59 5.81
CA LEU A 457 6.65 10.96 6.54
C LEU A 457 7.19 9.70 5.84
N ALA A 458 6.31 8.78 5.43
CA ALA A 458 6.72 7.46 4.94
C ALA A 458 7.04 7.42 3.44
N VAL A 459 6.39 8.28 2.64
CA VAL A 459 6.54 8.34 1.17
C VAL A 459 7.50 9.45 0.76
N GLU A 460 7.22 10.71 1.15
CA GLU A 460 8.01 11.87 0.73
C GLU A 460 9.37 11.95 1.45
N GLU A 461 9.35 11.92 2.79
CA GLU A 461 10.57 11.95 3.61
C GLU A 461 11.29 10.59 3.67
N ARG A 462 10.61 9.51 3.27
CA ARG A 462 11.09 8.12 3.35
C ARG A 462 11.60 7.72 4.75
N ARG A 463 10.97 8.27 5.79
CA ARG A 463 11.32 7.98 7.18
C ARG A 463 10.56 6.77 7.70
N ARG A 464 11.18 6.13 8.69
CA ARG A 464 10.70 4.95 9.41
C ARG A 464 10.80 5.20 10.91
N PRO A 465 10.14 4.39 11.76
CA PRO A 465 10.30 4.49 13.20
C PRO A 465 11.77 4.45 13.60
N HIS A 466 12.19 5.34 14.49
CA HIS A 466 13.59 5.44 14.88
C HIS A 466 14.11 4.12 15.48
N VAL A 467 15.18 3.57 14.90
CA VAL A 467 15.93 2.43 15.44
C VAL A 467 17.13 2.95 16.23
N PRO A 468 17.16 2.81 17.57
CA PRO A 468 18.30 3.24 18.39
C PRO A 468 19.61 2.56 17.98
N SER A 469 20.72 3.27 18.10
CA SER A 469 22.06 2.70 17.90
C SER A 469 22.43 1.63 18.93
N THR A 470 21.76 1.58 20.09
CA THR A 470 22.03 0.60 21.14
C THR A 470 21.50 -0.80 20.84
N TRP A 471 20.62 -0.97 19.83
CA TRP A 471 20.09 -2.28 19.43
C TRP A 471 21.17 -3.23 18.88
N CYS A 472 22.39 -2.71 18.75
CA CYS A 472 23.60 -3.39 18.35
C CYS A 472 24.24 -4.27 19.45
N CYS A 473 23.84 -4.15 20.73
CA CYS A 473 24.70 -4.60 21.84
C CYS A 473 24.65 -6.09 22.24
N PHE A 474 23.80 -6.95 21.65
CA PHE A 474 23.58 -8.33 22.14
C PHE A 474 24.00 -9.46 21.18
N THR A 475 24.20 -9.18 19.90
CA THR A 475 24.64 -10.18 18.91
C THR A 475 26.09 -9.95 18.52
N THR A 476 26.81 -11.03 18.17
CA THR A 476 28.20 -10.99 17.66
C THR A 476 28.33 -10.08 16.43
N ASP A 477 27.21 -9.82 15.74
CA ASP A 477 27.09 -8.80 14.70
C ASP A 477 25.98 -7.78 15.06
N PRO A 478 26.34 -6.54 15.41
CA PRO A 478 25.41 -5.47 15.79
C PRO A 478 24.47 -4.98 14.67
N GLY A 479 24.73 -5.30 13.39
CA GLY A 479 23.98 -4.78 12.26
C GLY A 479 22.69 -5.55 11.93
N VAL A 480 22.64 -6.84 12.29
CA VAL A 480 21.68 -7.79 11.69
C VAL A 480 20.21 -7.44 11.95
N LEU A 481 19.85 -6.99 13.16
CA LEU A 481 18.46 -6.63 13.45
C LEU A 481 18.02 -5.35 12.72
N ARG A 482 18.91 -4.37 12.63
CA ARG A 482 18.66 -3.12 11.91
C ARG A 482 18.49 -3.42 10.42
N GLU A 483 19.43 -4.16 9.84
CA GLU A 483 19.39 -4.58 8.45
C GLU A 483 18.13 -5.40 8.14
N LEU A 484 17.72 -6.29 9.04
CA LEU A 484 16.46 -7.03 8.88
C LEU A 484 15.25 -6.10 8.77
N LEU A 485 15.16 -5.08 9.64
CA LEU A 485 14.06 -4.12 9.59
C LEU A 485 14.12 -3.27 8.32
N GLU A 486 15.31 -2.77 7.97
CA GLU A 486 15.59 -1.97 6.78
C GLU A 486 15.23 -2.72 5.49
N ASP A 487 15.60 -3.99 5.37
CA ASP A 487 15.23 -4.86 4.25
C ASP A 487 13.73 -5.22 4.23
N CYS A 488 12.99 -5.09 5.34
CA CYS A 488 11.54 -5.38 5.36
C CYS A 488 10.67 -4.15 5.06
N TRP A 489 11.08 -2.96 5.50
CA TRP A 489 10.31 -1.72 5.32
C TRP A 489 10.86 -0.80 4.23
N ASP A 490 11.65 -1.34 3.30
CA ASP A 490 12.19 -0.57 2.16
C ASP A 490 11.06 0.16 1.42
N ALA A 491 11.37 1.35 0.91
CA ALA A 491 10.44 2.13 0.10
C ALA A 491 10.14 1.43 -1.23
N ASP A 492 11.12 0.73 -1.81
CA ASP A 492 10.92 -0.13 -2.96
C ASP A 492 10.31 -1.48 -2.54
N PRO A 493 9.06 -1.80 -2.92
CA PRO A 493 8.46 -3.08 -2.58
C PRO A 493 9.23 -4.27 -3.17
N GLU A 494 9.93 -4.11 -4.30
CA GLU A 494 10.72 -5.19 -4.93
C GLU A 494 11.95 -5.56 -4.10
N ALA A 495 12.51 -4.61 -3.36
CA ALA A 495 13.67 -4.81 -2.51
C ALA A 495 13.34 -5.52 -1.19
N ARG A 496 12.04 -5.59 -0.82
CA ARG A 496 11.63 -6.17 0.45
C ARG A 496 11.86 -7.67 0.51
N LEU A 497 12.24 -8.16 1.69
CA LEU A 497 12.28 -9.60 1.96
C LEU A 497 10.90 -10.25 1.78
N THR A 498 10.89 -11.56 1.55
CA THR A 498 9.67 -12.37 1.72
C THR A 498 9.50 -12.72 3.20
N ALA A 499 8.25 -12.97 3.64
CA ALA A 499 7.99 -13.43 5.00
C ALA A 499 8.79 -14.72 5.35
N GLU A 500 9.01 -15.60 4.36
CA GLU A 500 9.87 -16.77 4.50
C GLU A 500 11.34 -16.41 4.78
N CYS A 501 11.90 -15.42 4.08
CA CYS A 501 13.24 -14.93 4.35
C CYS A 501 13.35 -14.30 5.75
N VAL A 502 12.33 -13.55 6.17
CA VAL A 502 12.27 -12.94 7.52
C VAL A 502 12.30 -13.99 8.62
N GLN A 503 11.46 -15.05 8.53
CA GLN A 503 11.50 -16.12 9.53
C GLN A 503 12.85 -16.82 9.59
N ARG A 504 13.53 -17.05 8.45
CA ARG A 504 14.84 -17.72 8.43
C ARG A 504 15.91 -16.87 9.10
N ARG A 505 15.92 -15.56 8.84
CA ARG A 505 16.84 -14.63 9.49
C ARG A 505 16.59 -14.55 11.01
N LEU A 506 15.33 -14.48 11.44
CA LEU A 506 14.97 -14.51 12.86
C LEU A 506 15.33 -15.85 13.53
N ALA A 507 15.17 -16.98 12.85
CA ALA A 507 15.57 -18.28 13.36
C ALA A 507 17.09 -18.38 13.58
N ALA A 508 17.88 -17.83 12.66
CA ALA A 508 19.34 -17.76 12.81
C ALA A 508 19.76 -16.92 14.03
N LEU A 509 18.99 -15.88 14.38
CA LEU A 509 19.22 -15.11 15.61
C LEU A 509 18.84 -15.87 16.88
N ALA A 510 17.87 -16.80 16.80
CA ALA A 510 17.44 -17.62 17.94
C ALA A 510 18.41 -18.78 18.22
N CYS A 511 19.06 -19.34 17.20
CA CYS A 511 20.01 -20.45 17.31
C CYS A 511 21.34 -20.15 16.58
N PRO A 512 22.31 -19.46 17.22
CA PRO A 512 23.58 -19.13 16.59
C PRO A 512 24.48 -20.33 16.24
N GLU A 513 24.27 -21.49 16.88
CA GLU A 513 25.13 -22.68 16.73
C GLU A 513 24.84 -23.55 15.50
N GLU A 514 23.73 -23.34 14.78
CA GLU A 514 23.44 -24.03 13.50
C GLU A 514 23.73 -23.18 12.26
N ALA A 515 24.43 -22.04 12.42
CA ALA A 515 24.94 -21.27 11.30
C ALA A 515 26.12 -22.02 10.64
N HIS A 516 25.80 -23.02 9.83
CA HIS A 516 26.72 -23.48 8.79
C HIS A 516 27.16 -22.26 7.95
N PRO A 517 28.44 -22.16 7.55
CA PRO A 517 28.84 -21.12 6.61
C PRO A 517 27.97 -21.28 5.36
N SER A 518 27.31 -20.20 4.98
CA SER A 518 26.55 -20.11 3.74
C SER A 518 27.34 -20.78 2.61
N PRO A 519 26.74 -21.64 1.77
CA PRO A 519 27.39 -21.99 0.53
C PRO A 519 27.58 -20.69 -0.24
N GLU A 520 28.85 -20.34 -0.52
CA GLU A 520 29.17 -19.37 -1.56
C GLU A 520 28.44 -19.81 -2.83
N GLY A 521 27.31 -19.17 -3.15
CA GLY A 521 26.46 -19.67 -4.22
C GLY A 521 25.00 -19.21 -4.23
N CYS A 522 24.69 -17.97 -3.86
CA CYS A 522 23.48 -17.30 -4.34
C CYS A 522 23.86 -16.09 -5.20
N THR A 523 24.66 -16.31 -6.24
CA THR A 523 24.59 -15.48 -7.43
C THR A 523 23.38 -15.93 -8.22
N VAL A 524 22.26 -15.21 -8.09
CA VAL A 524 21.26 -15.20 -9.16
C VAL A 524 21.97 -14.62 -10.37
N SER A 525 22.20 -15.45 -11.38
CA SER A 525 22.72 -15.02 -12.68
C SER A 525 21.69 -14.13 -13.37
N LEU A 526 21.69 -12.84 -13.01
CA LEU A 526 21.14 -11.79 -13.85
C LEU A 526 22.09 -11.63 -15.04
N ILE A 527 21.76 -12.26 -16.16
CA ILE A 527 22.29 -11.84 -17.45
C ILE A 527 21.63 -10.49 -17.76
N LEU A 528 22.28 -9.41 -17.33
CA LEU A 528 22.03 -8.06 -17.84
C LEU A 528 23.13 -7.72 -18.86
N PRO A 529 22.78 -7.35 -20.11
CA PRO A 529 23.76 -6.97 -21.10
C PRO A 529 24.49 -5.71 -20.66
N SER A 530 25.82 -5.77 -20.75
CA SER A 530 26.74 -4.66 -20.48
C SER A 530 26.32 -3.40 -21.22
N ALA A 531 26.02 -2.31 -20.49
CA ALA A 531 26.69 -1.02 -20.67
C ALA A 531 26.17 0.04 -19.67
N ILE A 532 27.13 0.85 -19.19
CA ILE A 532 27.03 2.19 -18.58
C ILE A 532 26.65 2.27 -17.09
N LEU A 533 27.69 2.27 -16.26
CA LEU A 533 27.68 2.86 -14.92
C LEU A 533 28.52 4.16 -14.94
N PRO A 534 28.08 5.28 -14.34
CA PRO A 534 28.99 6.35 -13.93
C PRO A 534 29.20 6.36 -12.40
N ARG A 535 30.43 5.97 -12.02
CA ARG A 535 31.39 6.60 -11.09
C ARG A 535 30.95 7.29 -9.77
N ARG A 536 31.77 6.96 -8.74
CA ARG A 536 32.18 7.64 -7.47
C ARG A 536 31.40 7.20 -6.21
N LEU A 537 32.02 6.82 -5.08
CA LEU A 537 33.38 7.03 -4.55
C LEU A 537 33.97 5.76 -3.87
N GLN A 538 35.28 5.55 -4.07
CA GLN A 538 36.11 4.65 -3.26
C GLN A 538 37.10 5.48 -2.42
N LEU A 539 37.12 5.22 -1.12
CA LEU A 539 38.21 5.40 -0.14
C LEU A 539 38.15 4.09 0.67
N SER A 540 39.19 3.35 1.05
CA SER A 540 40.64 3.47 0.96
C SER A 540 41.24 2.06 0.92
N ALA A 541 42.50 1.97 0.49
CA ALA A 541 43.24 0.73 0.29
C ALA A 541 43.54 -0.08 1.56
N CYS A 542 43.52 -1.41 1.45
CA CYS A 542 44.39 -2.31 2.20
C CYS A 542 44.95 -3.39 1.26
N GLN A 543 46.27 -3.55 1.27
CA GLN A 543 47.05 -4.49 0.46
C GLN A 543 46.82 -5.93 0.92
N VAL A 544 46.67 -6.88 -0.01
CA VAL A 544 46.73 -8.32 0.25
C VAL A 544 47.94 -8.91 -0.46
N THR A 545 48.83 -9.52 0.33
CA THR A 545 50.01 -10.27 -0.09
C THR A 545 49.58 -11.69 -0.50
N VAL A 546 50.00 -12.14 -1.67
CA VAL A 546 49.73 -13.49 -2.20
C VAL A 546 50.74 -14.50 -1.62
N GLN A 547 50.24 -15.60 -1.04
CA GLN A 547 51.02 -16.83 -0.88
C GLN A 547 50.25 -18.00 -1.52
N GLN A 548 50.93 -18.68 -2.45
CA GLN A 548 50.47 -19.89 -3.13
C GLN A 548 50.79 -21.12 -2.26
N GLY A 549 49.82 -22.04 -2.14
CA GLY A 549 49.99 -23.37 -1.57
C GLY A 549 49.61 -24.47 -2.58
N PRO A 550 50.17 -25.69 -2.49
CA PRO A 550 50.26 -26.62 -3.62
C PRO A 550 49.10 -27.63 -3.73
N PHE A 551 48.85 -28.05 -4.98
CA PHE A 551 47.98 -29.16 -5.39
C PHE A 551 48.34 -30.52 -4.76
N PRO A 552 47.35 -31.44 -4.66
CA PRO A 552 47.60 -32.87 -4.82
C PRO A 552 46.90 -33.48 -6.06
N ARG A 553 47.53 -34.54 -6.55
CA ARG A 553 47.23 -35.34 -7.76
C ARG A 553 46.15 -36.41 -7.54
N ASN A 554 45.37 -36.63 -8.61
CA ASN A 554 44.78 -37.88 -9.15
C ASN A 554 44.53 -39.10 -8.25
N SER A 555 43.29 -39.61 -8.34
CA SER A 555 43.00 -41.04 -8.56
C SER A 555 41.66 -41.25 -9.29
N GLN A 556 41.65 -42.21 -10.23
CA GLN A 556 40.66 -42.54 -11.26
C GLN A 556 39.36 -43.24 -10.78
N PRO A 557 38.33 -43.40 -11.64
CA PRO A 557 36.98 -43.83 -11.25
C PRO A 557 36.74 -45.35 -11.40
N THR A 558 35.90 -45.92 -10.53
CA THR A 558 35.38 -47.29 -10.65
C THR A 558 33.87 -47.29 -10.86
N TRP A 559 33.44 -47.91 -11.97
CA TRP A 559 32.06 -48.21 -12.32
C TRP A 559 31.59 -49.49 -11.62
N THR A 560 30.38 -49.49 -11.06
CA THR A 560 29.63 -50.73 -10.73
C THR A 560 28.13 -50.54 -10.96
N THR A 561 27.55 -51.46 -11.73
CA THR A 561 26.11 -51.67 -11.97
C THR A 561 25.48 -52.53 -10.85
N PRO A 562 24.14 -52.54 -10.71
CA PRO A 562 23.46 -53.12 -9.54
C PRO A 562 23.09 -54.60 -9.73
N PRO A 563 22.87 -55.39 -8.65
CA PRO A 563 22.39 -56.76 -8.77
C PRO A 563 20.88 -56.91 -8.50
N VAL A 564 20.34 -58.02 -9.04
CA VAL A 564 19.12 -58.72 -8.61
C VAL A 564 19.45 -59.60 -7.42
#